data_AF-A0A833PKY3-F1
#
_entry.id   AF-A0A833PKY3-F1
#
_cell.length_a   1.000
_cell.length_b   1.000
_cell.length_c   1.000
_cell.angle_alpha   90.00
_cell.angle_beta   90.00
_cell.angle_gamma   90.00
#
_symmetry.space_group_name_H-M   'P 1'
#
loop_
_entity.id
_entity.type
_entity.pdbx_description
1 polymer ?
#
loop_
_entity_poly.entity_id
_entity_poly.type
_entity_poly.pdbx_seq_one_letter_code
_entity_poly.pdbx_strand_id
1 'polypeptide(L)'
;MQFKTTITVLGAKSSKGEFNGKPYDSTTIFFQAELQDGDNFVGQVGEQIRWGTSANFEKLKTLKFPLNAEATMEQVSNGKSMVTILKDLVPQLQK
;
A
#
# COMPACT_ATOMS: atom_id res chain seq x y z
N MET A 1 -15.47 0.41 6.83
CA MET A 1 -15.80 -0.85 6.12
C MET A 1 -14.50 -1.54 5.70
N GLN A 2 -14.42 -2.87 5.78
CA GLN A 2 -13.25 -3.62 5.32
C GLN A 2 -13.59 -4.37 4.04
N PHE A 3 -12.67 -4.34 3.08
CA PHE A 3 -12.79 -5.06 1.82
C PHE A 3 -11.44 -5.61 1.40
N LYS A 4 -11.47 -6.68 0.60
CA LYS A 4 -10.28 -7.31 0.02
C LYS A 4 -10.21 -6.96 -1.44
N THR A 5 -9.01 -6.66 -1.92
CA THR A 5 -8.74 -6.38 -3.33
C THR A 5 -7.38 -6.95 -3.71
N THR A 6 -7.20 -7.29 -4.98
CA THR A 6 -5.88 -7.69 -5.48
C THR A 6 -5.20 -6.48 -6.08
N ILE A 7 -3.99 -6.17 -5.61
CA ILE A 7 -3.19 -5.05 -6.12
C ILE A 7 -1.87 -5.56 -6.69
N THR A 8 -1.36 -4.87 -7.70
CA THR A 8 0.00 -5.08 -8.20
C THR A 8 0.94 -4.17 -7.43
N VAL A 9 1.78 -4.75 -6.58
CA VAL A 9 2.80 -4.03 -5.83
C VAL A 9 4.02 -3.83 -6.72
N LEU A 10 4.39 -2.57 -6.91
CA LEU A 10 5.56 -2.14 -7.69
C LEU A 10 6.82 -2.06 -6.82
N GLY A 11 6.66 -1.78 -5.53
CA GLY A 11 7.76 -1.74 -4.57
C GLY A 11 7.29 -1.36 -3.17
N ALA A 12 8.25 -1.33 -2.23
CA ALA A 12 7.99 -0.93 -0.86
C ALA A 12 9.16 -0.09 -0.32
N LYS A 13 8.89 0.77 0.66
CA LYS A 13 9.89 1.55 1.38
C LYS A 13 9.61 1.48 2.88
N SER A 14 10.60 1.07 3.66
CA SER A 14 10.59 1.27 5.11
C SER A 14 11.05 2.68 5.47
N SER A 15 10.36 3.33 6.39
CA SER A 15 10.75 4.59 7.00
C SER A 15 10.68 4.43 8.51
N LYS A 16 11.85 4.30 9.14
CA LYS A 16 12.04 4.17 10.57
C LYS A 16 13.09 5.16 11.06
N GLY A 17 12.80 5.88 12.14
CA GLY A 17 13.73 6.83 12.74
C GLY A 17 13.06 7.69 13.80
N GLU A 18 13.68 8.82 14.11
CA GLU A 18 13.15 9.83 15.02
C GLU A 18 13.23 11.19 14.33
N PHE A 19 12.15 11.97 14.41
CA PHE A 19 12.10 13.34 13.91
C PHE A 19 11.60 14.27 15.01
N ASN A 20 12.43 15.21 15.45
CA ASN A 20 12.13 16.15 16.55
C ASN A 20 11.58 15.47 17.81
N GLY A 21 12.22 14.37 18.27
CA GLY A 21 11.81 13.63 19.45
C GLY A 21 10.58 12.72 19.26
N LYS A 22 10.03 12.64 18.04
CA LYS A 22 8.92 11.74 17.72
C LYS A 22 9.44 10.52 16.95
N PRO A 23 9.38 9.31 17.52
CA PRO A 23 9.72 8.11 16.78
C PRO A 23 8.69 7.90 15.67
N TYR A 24 9.16 7.58 14.47
CA TYR A 24 8.31 7.16 13.37
C TYR A 24 8.74 5.78 12.91
N ASP A 25 7.77 4.92 12.68
CA ASP A 25 7.98 3.59 12.13
C ASP A 25 6.86 3.27 11.15
N SER A 26 7.23 2.99 9.90
CA SER A 26 6.30 2.86 8.80
C SER A 26 6.83 2.04 7.64
N THR A 27 5.94 1.33 6.97
CA THR A 27 6.18 0.80 5.63
C THR A 27 5.22 1.49 4.67
N THR A 28 5.73 1.98 3.54
CA THR A 28 4.94 2.50 2.43
C THR A 28 5.02 1.52 1.28
N ILE A 29 3.88 1.17 0.72
CA ILE A 29 3.73 0.30 -0.44
C ILE A 29 3.41 1.16 -1.66
N PHE A 30 4.17 0.96 -2.73
CA PHE A 30 3.90 1.53 -4.04
C PHE A 30 3.16 0.49 -4.87
N PHE A 31 1.95 0.79 -5.31
CA PHE A 31 1.10 -0.13 -6.06
C PHE A 31 0.54 0.54 -7.30
N GLN A 32 0.20 -0.29 -8.28
CA GLN A 32 -0.42 0.16 -9.51
C GLN A 32 -1.90 0.45 -9.25
N ALA A 33 -2.34 1.66 -9.58
CA ALA A 33 -3.74 2.06 -9.56
C ALA A 33 -4.17 2.48 -10.96
N GLU A 34 -5.44 2.22 -11.27
CA GLU A 34 -6.04 2.65 -12.54
C GLU A 34 -6.42 4.12 -12.44
N LEU A 35 -6.17 4.88 -13.51
CA LEU A 35 -6.74 6.21 -13.64
C LEU A 35 -8.25 6.10 -13.87
N GLN A 36 -8.98 7.15 -13.47
CA GLN A 36 -10.41 7.23 -13.73
C GLN A 36 -10.73 7.15 -15.22
N ASP A 37 -11.89 6.61 -15.57
CA ASP A 37 -12.38 6.63 -16.94
C ASP A 37 -12.68 8.06 -17.42
N GLY A 38 -12.26 8.37 -18.64
CA GLY A 38 -12.62 9.62 -19.33
C GLY A 38 -11.71 9.90 -20.51
N ASP A 39 -12.17 10.75 -21.44
CA ASP A 39 -11.49 11.04 -22.71
C ASP A 39 -10.05 11.58 -22.58
N ASN A 40 -9.69 12.08 -21.39
CA ASN A 40 -8.39 12.66 -21.09
C ASN A 40 -7.50 11.79 -20.19
N PHE A 41 -7.92 10.56 -19.87
CA PHE A 41 -7.22 9.68 -18.93
C PHE A 41 -6.94 8.33 -19.61
N VAL A 42 -5.68 7.90 -19.60
CA VAL A 42 -5.26 6.61 -20.18
C VAL A 42 -4.18 5.98 -19.32
N GLY A 43 -4.32 4.68 -19.06
CA GLY A 43 -3.29 3.87 -18.40
C GLY A 43 -3.40 3.83 -16.88
N GLN A 44 -2.26 3.61 -16.24
CA GLN A 44 -2.15 3.33 -14.81
C GLN A 44 -1.06 4.20 -14.18
N VAL A 45 -1.22 4.48 -12.89
CA VAL A 45 -0.29 5.28 -12.10
C VAL A 45 0.24 4.48 -10.90
N GLY A 46 1.40 4.88 -10.41
CA GLY A 46 1.95 4.37 -9.16
C GLY A 46 1.41 5.18 -7.98
N GLU A 47 0.56 4.58 -7.17
CA GLU A 47 0.03 5.16 -5.94
C GLU A 47 0.75 4.60 -4.71
N GLN A 48 0.62 5.30 -3.57
CA GLN A 48 1.28 4.91 -2.32
C GLN A 48 0.30 4.75 -1.16
N ILE A 49 0.46 3.68 -0.40
CA ILE A 49 -0.33 3.41 0.81
C ILE A 49 0.55 2.96 1.97
N ARG A 50 0.24 3.42 3.19
CA ARG A 50 0.97 3.03 4.39
C ARG A 50 0.47 1.68 4.91
N TRP A 51 1.42 0.80 5.22
CA TRP A 51 1.18 -0.55 5.73
C TRP A 51 1.91 -0.81 7.05
N GLY A 52 1.29 -0.39 8.16
CA GLY A 52 1.84 -0.64 9.50
C GLY A 52 3.25 -0.09 9.68
N THR A 53 4.15 -0.93 10.20
CA THR A 53 5.54 -0.60 10.58
C THR A 53 6.56 -1.22 9.63
N SER A 54 7.83 -0.87 9.79
CA SER A 54 8.98 -1.40 9.03
C SER A 54 9.13 -2.92 9.09
N ALA A 55 8.57 -3.60 10.10
CA ALA A 55 8.58 -5.08 10.18
C ALA A 55 7.90 -5.74 8.96
N ASN A 56 6.91 -5.07 8.37
CA ASN A 56 6.22 -5.56 7.19
C ASN A 56 7.08 -5.46 5.91
N PHE A 57 7.99 -4.48 5.83
CA PHE A 57 8.92 -4.35 4.72
C PHE A 57 9.88 -5.54 4.63
N GLU A 58 10.36 -6.07 5.77
CA GLU A 58 11.25 -7.24 5.80
C GLU A 58 10.61 -8.48 5.14
N LYS A 59 9.28 -8.62 5.23
CA LYS A 59 8.53 -9.70 4.56
C LYS A 59 8.54 -9.59 3.04
N LEU A 60 8.66 -8.37 2.51
CA LEU A 60 8.62 -8.08 1.09
C LEU A 60 10.02 -8.00 0.46
N LYS A 61 11.05 -7.70 1.25
CA LYS A 61 12.43 -7.47 0.79
C LYS A 61 13.03 -8.66 0.02
N THR A 62 12.58 -9.87 0.31
CA THR A 62 13.05 -11.11 -0.35
C THR A 62 12.26 -11.46 -1.61
N LEU A 63 11.18 -10.75 -1.90
CA LEU A 63 10.31 -11.01 -3.04
C LEU A 63 10.78 -10.24 -4.27
N LYS A 64 10.42 -10.76 -5.45
CA LYS A 64 10.63 -10.07 -6.72
C LYS A 64 9.43 -9.19 -7.03
N PHE A 65 9.71 -7.97 -7.49
CA PHE A 65 8.70 -7.02 -7.94
C PHE A 65 8.74 -6.90 -9.47
N PRO A 66 7.61 -6.55 -10.12
CA PRO A 66 6.28 -6.37 -9.53
C PRO A 66 5.65 -7.70 -9.08
N LEU A 67 4.79 -7.66 -8.06
CA LEU A 67 4.08 -8.84 -7.56
C LEU A 67 2.60 -8.55 -7.31
N ASN A 68 1.74 -9.54 -7.52
CA ASN A 68 0.34 -9.47 -7.15
C ASN A 68 0.19 -9.80 -5.67
N ALA A 69 -0.59 -9.02 -4.94
CA ALA A 69 -0.88 -9.26 -3.53
C ALA A 69 -2.36 -9.04 -3.24
N GLU A 70 -2.93 -9.89 -2.38
CA GLU A 70 -4.24 -9.64 -1.79
C GLU A 70 -4.07 -8.61 -0.66
N ALA A 71 -4.65 -7.43 -0.86
CA ALA A 71 -4.68 -6.34 0.10
C ALA A 71 -6.03 -6.32 0.82
N THR A 72 -5.98 -6.36 2.15
CA THR A 72 -7.16 -6.07 2.99
C THR A 72 -7.14 -4.60 3.34
N MET A 73 -8.05 -3.83 2.74
CA MET A 73 -8.18 -2.39 2.94
C MET A 73 -9.35 -2.09 3.87
N GLU A 74 -9.15 -1.13 4.76
CA GLU A 74 -10.15 -0.62 5.69
C GLU A 74 -10.39 0.85 5.40
N GLN A 75 -11.61 1.19 5.01
CA GLN A 75 -12.02 2.57 4.81
C GLN A 75 -12.66 3.08 6.10
N VAL A 76 -12.01 4.07 6.70
CA VAL A 76 -12.45 4.73 7.95
C VAL A 76 -12.82 6.17 7.66
N SER A 77 -13.86 6.68 8.33
CA SER A 77 -14.23 8.09 8.28
C SER A 77 -13.98 8.72 9.64
N ASN A 78 -13.40 9.92 9.65
CA ASN A 78 -13.27 10.74 10.86
C ASN A 78 -14.38 11.81 10.96
N GLY A 79 -15.44 11.69 10.16
CA GLY A 79 -16.53 12.67 10.08
C GLY A 79 -16.24 13.88 9.16
N LYS A 80 -14.99 14.10 8.76
CA LYS A 80 -14.59 15.15 7.80
C LYS A 80 -14.04 14.56 6.49
N SER A 81 -13.24 13.51 6.59
CA SER A 81 -12.62 12.82 5.47
C SER A 81 -12.68 11.33 5.67
N MET A 82 -12.66 10.63 4.55
CA MET A 82 -12.60 9.19 4.50
C MET A 82 -11.20 8.79 4.05
N VAL A 83 -10.55 7.90 4.80
CA VAL A 83 -9.18 7.47 4.58
C VAL A 83 -9.16 5.97 4.42
N THR A 84 -8.42 5.49 3.42
CA THR A 84 -8.19 4.06 3.21
C THR A 84 -6.90 3.66 3.90
N ILE A 85 -6.98 2.62 4.73
CA ILE A 85 -5.87 2.07 5.51
C ILE A 85 -5.61 0.64 5.03
N LEU A 86 -4.37 0.34 4.67
CA LEU A 86 -3.96 -1.04 4.37
C LEU A 86 -3.74 -1.80 5.69
N LYS A 87 -4.59 -2.78 5.98
CA LYS A 87 -4.53 -3.59 7.20
C LYS A 87 -3.62 -4.79 7.03
N ASP A 88 -3.77 -5.48 5.91
CA ASP A 88 -2.99 -6.67 5.61
C ASP A 88 -2.66 -6.76 4.14
N LEU A 89 -1.52 -7.38 3.83
CA LEU A 89 -1.03 -7.57 2.48
C LEU A 89 -0.38 -8.95 2.38
N VAL A 90 -0.98 -9.81 1.57
CA VAL A 90 -0.52 -11.19 1.36
C VAL A 90 -0.08 -11.34 -0.10
N PRO A 91 1.24 -11.46 -0.36
CA PRO A 91 1.77 -11.75 -1.68
C PRO A 91 1.14 -13.04 -2.24
N GLN A 92 0.59 -12.97 -3.44
CA GLN A 92 0.18 -14.14 -4.19
C GLN A 92 1.41 -14.60 -4.98
N LEU A 93 1.94 -15.79 -4.65
CA LEU A 93 2.95 -16.41 -5.51
C LEU A 93 2.31 -16.62 -6.88
N GLN A 94 2.82 -15.92 -7.90
CA GLN A 94 2.47 -16.23 -9.29
C GLN A 94 2.88 -17.69 -9.52
N LYS A 95 1.89 -18.54 -9.79
CA LYS A 95 2.09 -19.92 -10.24
C LYS A 95 2.61 -19.95 -11.67
#